data_AF-A0A0Q5W6C2-F1
#
_entry.id   AF-A0A0Q5W6C2-F1
#
_cell.length_a   1.000
_cell.length_b   1.000
_cell.length_c   1.000
_cell.angle_alpha   90.00
_cell.angle_beta   90.00
_cell.angle_gamma   90.00
#
_symmetry.space_group_name_H-M   'P 1'
#
loop_
_entity.id
_entity.type
_entity.pdbx_description
1 polymer ?
#
loop_
_entity_poly.entity_id
_entity_poly.type
_entity_poly.pdbx_seq_one_letter_code
_entity_poly.pdbx_strand_id
1 'polypeptide(L)'
;MSKRVLTGAVTWVVLTVGAFLLDPILGAAVLVFGGILVTIGHVASTWGDASSYEERELVRARRRAEARQANSGKREKERARYRAAMERKAARAARKGA
;
A
#
# COMPACT_ATOMS: atom_id res chain seq x y z
N MET A 1 -12.18 4.26 -10.25
CA MET A 1 -12.22 4.66 -11.68
C MET A 1 -13.50 5.43 -11.93
N SER A 2 -13.43 6.67 -12.42
CA SER A 2 -14.63 7.47 -12.71
C SER A 2 -15.48 6.81 -13.80
N LYS A 3 -16.82 6.92 -13.70
CA LYS A 3 -17.76 6.44 -14.74
C LYS A 3 -17.38 6.95 -16.12
N ARG A 4 -16.87 8.19 -16.21
CA ARG A 4 -16.46 8.84 -17.47
C ARG A 4 -15.23 8.18 -18.11
N VAL A 5 -14.26 7.77 -17.28
CA VAL A 5 -13.05 7.05 -17.75
C VAL A 5 -13.42 5.66 -18.22
N LEU A 6 -14.32 4.98 -17.50
CA LEU A 6 -14.80 3.66 -17.88
C LEU A 6 -15.57 3.70 -19.21
N THR A 7 -16.52 4.63 -19.36
CA THR A 7 -17.25 4.79 -20.63
C THR A 7 -16.29 5.15 -21.77
N GLY A 8 -15.31 6.03 -21.51
CA GLY A 8 -14.29 6.39 -22.51
C GLY A 8 -13.46 5.20 -22.95
N ALA A 9 -13.01 4.36 -22.00
CA ALA A 9 -12.23 3.15 -22.31
C ALA A 9 -13.06 2.13 -23.12
N VAL A 10 -14.32 1.92 -22.76
CA VAL A 10 -15.21 1.00 -23.50
C VAL A 10 -15.46 1.51 -24.92
N THR A 11 -15.80 2.79 -25.08
CA THR A 11 -15.99 3.40 -26.41
C THR A 11 -14.73 3.30 -27.26
N TRP A 12 -13.56 3.56 -26.67
CA TRP A 12 -12.28 3.42 -27.36
C TRP A 12 -12.05 2.00 -27.89
N VAL A 13 -12.28 0.96 -27.06
CA VAL A 13 -12.12 -0.43 -27.49
C VAL A 13 -13.03 -0.76 -28.68
N VAL A 14 -14.29 -0.34 -28.63
CA VAL A 14 -15.25 -0.55 -29.74
C VAL A 14 -14.77 0.15 -31.01
N LEU A 15 -14.30 1.39 -30.91
CA LEU A 15 -13.75 2.14 -32.05
C LEU A 15 -12.48 1.48 -32.62
N THR A 16 -11.60 0.96 -31.76
CA THR A 16 -10.39 0.26 -32.19
C THR A 16 -10.74 -1.01 -32.95
N VAL A 17 -11.67 -1.83 -32.45
CA VAL A 17 -12.13 -3.04 -33.15
C VAL A 17 -12.74 -2.68 -34.50
N GLY A 18 -13.62 -1.66 -34.55
CA GLY A 18 -14.20 -1.18 -35.80
C GLY A 18 -13.15 -0.69 -36.80
N ALA A 19 -12.12 0.01 -36.33
CA ALA A 19 -11.02 0.48 -37.17
C ALA A 19 -10.18 -0.67 -37.75
N PHE A 20 -9.86 -1.70 -36.96
CA PHE A 20 -9.13 -2.89 -37.45
C PHE A 20 -9.91 -3.70 -38.49
N LEU A 21 -11.24 -3.72 -38.39
CA LEU A 21 -12.08 -4.36 -39.41
C LEU A 21 -12.09 -3.59 -40.73
N LEU A 22 -11.87 -2.27 -40.69
CA LEU A 22 -11.83 -1.43 -41.87
C LEU A 22 -10.45 -1.44 -42.53
N ASP A 23 -9.40 -1.20 -41.75
CA ASP A 23 -8.01 -1.13 -42.21
C ASP A 23 -7.03 -1.38 -41.03
N PRO A 24 -6.06 -2.31 -41.16
CA PRO A 24 -5.12 -2.60 -40.08
C PRO A 24 -4.23 -1.43 -39.64
N ILE A 25 -3.84 -0.54 -40.55
CA ILE A 25 -3.02 0.65 -40.26
C ILE A 25 -3.87 1.66 -39.48
N LEU A 26 -5.12 1.87 -39.89
CA LEU A 26 -6.05 2.73 -39.16
C LEU A 26 -6.33 2.17 -37.76
N GLY A 27 -6.55 0.86 -37.66
CA GLY A 27 -6.70 0.14 -36.39
C GLY A 27 -5.52 0.37 -35.45
N ALA A 28 -4.29 0.23 -35.96
CA ALA A 28 -3.07 0.49 -35.20
C ALA A 28 -2.97 1.95 -34.74
N ALA A 29 -3.29 2.92 -35.60
CA ALA A 29 -3.29 4.33 -35.25
C ALA A 29 -4.29 4.63 -34.12
N VAL A 30 -5.54 4.17 -34.25
CA VAL A 30 -6.59 4.38 -33.24
C VAL A 30 -6.24 3.68 -31.92
N LEU A 31 -5.65 2.48 -31.98
CA LEU A 31 -5.17 1.77 -30.80
C LEU A 31 -4.10 2.59 -30.06
N VAL A 32 -3.06 3.05 -30.76
CA VAL A 32 -1.94 3.76 -30.12
C VAL A 32 -2.39 5.12 -29.58
N PHE A 33 -2.97 5.98 -30.43
CA PHE A 33 -3.36 7.33 -30.00
C PHE A 33 -4.50 7.31 -28.99
N GLY A 34 -5.50 6.45 -29.19
CA GLY A 34 -6.60 6.30 -28.24
C GLY A 34 -6.12 5.72 -26.91
N GLY A 35 -5.20 4.75 -26.93
CA GLY A 35 -4.61 4.18 -25.72
C GLY A 35 -3.83 5.23 -24.91
N ILE A 36 -3.06 6.08 -25.59
CA ILE A 36 -2.37 7.22 -24.96
C ILE A 36 -3.40 8.16 -24.30
N LEU A 37 -4.46 8.55 -25.02
CA LEU A 37 -5.48 9.46 -24.49
C LEU A 37 -6.24 8.87 -23.29
N VAL A 38 -6.60 7.59 -23.34
CA VAL A 38 -7.25 6.88 -22.22
C VAL A 38 -6.32 6.86 -21.01
N THR A 39 -5.04 6.59 -21.22
CA THR A 39 -4.03 6.56 -20.16
C THR A 39 -3.86 7.93 -19.50
N ILE A 40 -3.69 8.97 -20.30
CA ILE A 40 -3.58 10.36 -19.82
C ILE A 40 -4.85 10.77 -19.08
N GLY A 41 -6.03 10.48 -19.65
CA GLY A 41 -7.31 10.77 -19.02
C GLY A 41 -7.49 10.04 -17.68
N HIS A 42 -7.03 8.80 -17.58
CA HIS A 42 -7.03 8.05 -16.31
C HIS A 42 -6.12 8.71 -15.27
N VAL A 43 -4.86 8.98 -15.61
CA VAL A 43 -3.88 9.60 -14.70
C VAL A 43 -4.36 10.99 -14.26
N ALA A 44 -4.88 11.79 -15.19
CA ALA A 44 -5.45 13.10 -14.90
C ALA A 44 -6.65 13.01 -13.95
N SER A 45 -7.49 11.98 -14.09
CA SER A 45 -8.65 11.79 -13.21
C SER A 45 -8.29 11.55 -11.74
N THR A 46 -7.06 11.11 -11.48
CA THR A 46 -6.53 10.86 -10.13
C THR A 46 -5.54 11.94 -9.67
N TRP A 47 -5.25 12.95 -10.49
CA TRP A 47 -4.18 13.93 -10.24
C TRP A 47 -4.37 14.77 -8.96
N GLY A 48 -5.60 14.85 -8.44
CA GLY A 48 -5.92 15.54 -7.18
C GLY A 48 -6.17 14.61 -5.99
N ASP A 49 -6.15 13.28 -6.18
CA ASP A 49 -6.52 12.29 -5.15
C ASP A 49 -5.32 11.93 -4.25
N ALA A 50 -4.53 12.95 -3.90
CA ALA A 50 -3.44 12.82 -2.97
C ALA A 50 -3.96 13.12 -1.57
N SER A 51 -3.71 12.20 -0.64
CA SER A 51 -3.92 12.44 0.80
C SER A 51 -3.35 13.80 1.23
N SER A 52 -3.99 14.48 2.17
CA SER A 52 -3.41 15.67 2.78
C SER A 52 -2.23 15.28 3.68
N TYR A 53 -1.35 16.25 4.01
CA TYR A 53 -0.29 16.00 4.99
C TYR A 53 -0.86 15.57 6.34
N GLU A 54 -1.96 16.20 6.76
CA GLU A 54 -2.64 15.91 8.02
C GLU A 54 -3.23 14.50 8.04
N GLU A 55 -3.88 14.07 6.95
CA GLU A 55 -4.39 12.71 6.81
C GLU A 55 -3.27 11.67 6.90
N ARG A 56 -2.11 11.94 6.27
CA ARG A 56 -0.94 11.06 6.38
C ARG A 56 -0.40 10.99 7.79
N GLU A 57 -0.31 12.13 8.48
CA GLU A 57 0.17 12.17 9.87
C GLU A 57 -0.81 11.48 10.83
N LEU A 58 -2.13 11.62 10.63
CA LEU A 58 -3.14 10.91 11.39
C LEU A 58 -3.01 9.39 11.22
N VAL A 59 -2.81 8.90 9.99
CA VAL A 59 -2.58 7.47 9.73
C VAL A 59 -1.30 6.99 10.42
N ARG A 60 -0.22 7.76 10.36
CA ARG A 60 1.04 7.44 11.07
C ARG A 60 0.84 7.41 12.58
N ALA A 61 0.11 8.37 13.14
CA ALA A 61 -0.21 8.43 14.56
C ALA A 61 -1.02 7.21 15.01
N ARG A 62 -2.04 6.80 14.22
CA ARG A 62 -2.82 5.58 14.46
C ARG A 62 -1.93 4.34 14.46
N ARG A 63 -1.07 4.17 13.45
CA ARG A 63 -0.12 3.05 13.39
C ARG A 63 0.85 3.02 14.57
N ARG A 64 1.34 4.18 15.02
CA ARG A 64 2.19 4.27 16.22
C ARG A 64 1.42 3.89 17.49
N ALA A 65 0.12 4.23 17.58
CA ALA A 65 -0.73 3.86 18.70
C ALA A 65 -1.00 2.34 18.71
N GLU A 66 -1.34 1.75 17.57
CA GLU A 66 -1.51 0.30 17.40
C GLU A 66 -0.22 -0.45 17.76
N ALA A 67 0.93 0.00 17.26
CA ALA A 67 2.23 -0.58 17.59
C ALA A 67 2.54 -0.47 19.10
N ARG A 68 2.15 0.65 19.75
CA ARG A 68 2.27 0.81 21.20
C ARG A 68 1.38 -0.18 21.95
N GLN A 69 0.13 -0.35 21.55
CA GLN A 69 -0.80 -1.30 22.16
C GLN A 69 -0.30 -2.74 22.00
N ALA A 70 0.11 -3.13 20.78
CA ALA A 70 0.66 -4.46 20.50
C ALA A 70 1.91 -4.80 21.33
N ASN A 71 2.71 -3.78 21.69
CA ASN A 71 3.93 -3.96 22.50
C ASN A 71 3.76 -3.61 23.99
N SER A 72 2.55 -3.27 24.46
CA SER A 72 2.30 -2.84 25.84
C SER A 72 2.78 -3.85 26.88
N GLY A 73 2.54 -5.14 26.65
CA GLY A 73 2.97 -6.24 27.53
C GLY A 73 4.43 -6.69 27.33
N LYS A 74 5.17 -6.18 26.33
CA LYS A 74 6.58 -6.59 26.13
C LYS A 74 7.45 -6.20 27.32
N ARG A 75 7.26 -4.99 27.88
CA ARG A 75 8.06 -4.51 29.01
C ARG A 75 7.86 -5.35 30.28
N GLU A 76 6.68 -5.91 30.47
CA GLU A 76 6.39 -6.78 31.61
C GLU A 76 6.99 -8.17 31.42
N LYS A 77 6.82 -8.75 30.22
CA LYS A 77 7.49 -10.02 29.83
C LYS A 77 9.02 -9.91 29.93
N GLU A 78 9.57 -8.77 29.55
CA GLU A 78 11.01 -8.50 29.65
C GLU A 78 11.48 -8.41 31.10
N ARG A 79 10.73 -7.73 31.97
CA ARG A 79 11.01 -7.72 33.42
C ARG A 79 10.94 -9.11 34.02
N ALA A 80 9.95 -9.92 33.65
CA ALA A 80 9.83 -11.31 34.12
C ALA A 80 11.03 -12.16 33.67
N ARG A 81 11.44 -12.06 32.40
CA ARG A 81 12.63 -12.74 31.87
C ARG A 81 13.91 -12.29 32.59
N TYR A 82 14.05 -11.00 32.84
CA TYR A 82 15.19 -10.44 33.55
C TYR A 82 15.30 -10.98 34.98
N ARG A 83 14.18 -11.00 35.73
CA ARG A 83 14.13 -11.57 37.09
C ARG A 83 14.51 -13.05 37.09
N ALA A 84 13.92 -13.85 36.20
CA ALA A 84 14.26 -15.26 36.07
C ALA A 84 15.74 -15.49 35.70
N ALA A 85 16.33 -14.62 34.88
CA ALA A 85 17.75 -14.69 34.55
C ALA A 85 18.65 -14.34 35.76
N MET A 86 18.24 -13.37 36.58
CA MET A 86 18.97 -13.01 37.80
C MET A 86 18.91 -14.13 38.84
N GLU A 87 17.76 -14.76 39.04
CA GLU A 87 17.62 -15.94 39.92
C GLU A 87 18.52 -17.09 39.46
N ARG A 88 18.55 -17.38 38.15
CA ARG A 88 19.46 -18.39 37.57
C ARG A 88 20.93 -18.04 37.79
N LYS A 89 21.30 -16.76 37.67
CA LYS A 89 22.67 -16.30 37.95
C LYS A 89 23.01 -16.46 39.43
N ALA A 90 22.11 -16.08 40.34
CA ALA A 90 22.30 -16.22 41.78
C ALA A 90 22.46 -17.70 42.17
N ALA A 91 21.62 -18.60 41.65
CA ALA A 91 21.73 -20.04 41.91
C ALA A 91 23.05 -20.64 41.39
N ARG A 92 23.53 -20.19 40.21
CA ARG A 92 24.84 -20.61 39.67
C ARG A 92 26.01 -20.08 40.50
N ALA A 93 25.93 -18.83 40.98
CA ALA A 93 26.95 -18.25 41.83
C ALA A 93 27.04 -19.00 43.17
N ALA A 94 25.90 -19.30 43.80
CA ALA A 94 25.84 -20.11 45.02
C ALA A 94 26.43 -21.52 44.82
N ARG A 95 26.15 -22.17 43.67
CA ARG A 95 26.75 -23.47 43.31
C ARG A 95 28.26 -23.44 43.03
N LYS A 96 28.81 -22.28 42.67
CA LYS A 96 30.25 -22.15 42.36
C LYS A 96 31.07 -21.71 43.58
N GLY A 97 30.41 -21.17 44.60
CA GLY A 97 31.02 -20.78 45.87
C GLY A 97 30.89 -21.81 47.00
N ALA A 98 30.20 -22.93 46.76
CA ALA A 98 30.19 -24.14 47.59
C ALA A 98 31.10 -25.19 46.95
#